data_AF-A0A2S8ZPV2-F1
#
_entry.id   AF-A0A2S8ZPV2-F1
#
_cell.length_a   1.000
_cell.length_b   1.000
_cell.length_c   1.000
_cell.angle_alpha   90.00
_cell.angle_beta   90.00
_cell.angle_gamma   90.00
#
_symmetry.space_group_name_H-M   'P 1'
#
loop_
_entity.id
_entity.type
_entity.pdbx_description
1 polymer ?
#
loop_
_entity_poly.entity_id
_entity_poly.type
_entity_poly.pdbx_seq_one_letter_code
_entity_poly.pdbx_strand_id
1 'polypeptide(L)'
;MRKIIISILLVSFIPLSAQQMTTLSYDGSRLLNHTFYQNGDSTGKGISYDDIQGTPYYDKAFSAAKFIVADRAENAVARYNMYFDEVEFKKDEETYSLVPDSPFTRIEFTRTKETLVKLDTGDDLKGYFFELAGGKNGLYKKLKSQFKNAVAARNSYEMDRPASFNTLDPVYYIKTESGYIKNPKKVKEITEAFPAKKDDIEKFVKSNNIKINKEADLIKLVKFLNQ
;
A
#
# COMPACT_ATOMS: atom_id res chain seq x y z
N MET A 1 17.21 47.06 54.99
CA MET A 1 17.46 47.30 53.55
C MET A 1 17.37 45.95 52.82
N ARG A 2 16.30 45.73 52.04
CA ARG A 2 16.01 44.44 51.38
C ARG A 2 16.82 44.32 50.09
N LYS A 3 17.58 43.24 49.93
CA LYS A 3 18.30 42.91 48.68
C LYS A 3 17.33 42.23 47.71
N ILE A 4 17.11 42.82 46.55
CA ILE A 4 16.30 42.24 45.48
C ILE A 4 17.24 41.37 44.63
N ILE A 5 16.97 40.07 44.56
CA ILE A 5 17.69 39.13 43.69
C ILE A 5 16.97 39.15 42.35
N ILE A 6 17.63 39.67 41.32
CA ILE A 6 17.15 39.62 39.93
C ILE A 6 17.65 38.29 39.34
N SER A 7 16.76 37.31 39.23
CA SER A 7 17.04 36.06 38.51
C SER A 7 16.92 36.31 37.00
N ILE A 8 18.04 36.27 36.29
CA ILE A 8 18.08 36.29 34.83
C ILE A 8 17.66 34.91 34.34
N LEU A 9 16.48 34.83 33.71
CA LEU A 9 15.99 33.62 33.06
C LEU A 9 16.74 33.43 31.72
N LEU A 10 17.70 32.51 31.69
CA LEU A 10 18.39 32.12 30.46
C LEU A 10 17.45 31.22 29.63
N VAL A 11 16.86 31.76 28.56
CA VAL A 11 16.10 30.97 27.58
C VAL A 11 17.10 30.35 26.61
N SER A 12 17.41 29.05 26.77
CA SER A 12 18.22 28.31 25.81
C SER A 12 17.43 28.09 24.51
N PHE A 13 17.80 28.83 23.47
CA PHE A 13 17.41 28.55 22.09
C PHE A 13 18.00 27.19 21.68
N ILE A 14 17.16 26.18 21.52
CA ILE A 14 17.54 24.92 20.85
C ILE A 14 17.38 25.19 19.35
N PRO A 15 18.46 25.19 18.54
CA PRO A 15 18.30 25.26 17.10
C PRO A 15 17.59 23.99 16.64
N LEU A 16 16.35 24.16 16.18
CA LEU A 16 15.60 23.12 15.48
C LEU A 16 16.32 22.89 14.15
N SER A 17 17.22 21.91 14.09
CA SER A 17 17.82 21.50 12.82
C SER A 17 16.71 20.96 11.92
N ALA A 18 16.33 21.72 10.90
CA ALA A 18 15.49 21.22 9.83
C ALA A 18 16.20 20.02 9.19
N GLN A 19 15.67 18.81 9.42
CA GLN A 19 16.14 17.64 8.70
C GLN A 19 15.81 17.87 7.22
N GLN A 20 16.84 18.09 6.39
CA GLN A 20 16.66 18.12 4.94
C GLN A 20 16.04 16.78 4.53
N MET A 21 14.79 16.82 4.09
CA MET A 21 14.17 15.66 3.47
C MET A 21 14.93 15.39 2.18
N THR A 22 15.64 14.26 2.10
CA THR A 22 16.19 13.79 0.84
C THR A 22 15.03 13.54 -0.11
N THR A 23 15.12 14.10 -1.32
CA THR A 23 14.15 13.90 -2.39
C THR A 23 14.68 12.83 -3.34
N LEU A 24 13.76 12.15 -4.04
CA LEU A 24 14.12 11.15 -5.04
C LEU A 24 14.75 11.85 -6.26
N SER A 25 15.87 11.33 -6.75
CA SER A 25 16.54 11.87 -7.95
C SER A 25 15.72 11.64 -9.23
N TYR A 26 14.89 10.61 -9.23
CA TYR A 26 14.01 10.22 -10.32
C TYR A 26 13.00 11.30 -10.70
N ASP A 27 12.82 11.47 -12.01
CA ASP A 27 11.77 12.30 -12.59
C ASP A 27 10.54 11.42 -12.83
N GLY A 28 9.62 11.43 -11.87
CA GLY A 28 8.31 10.78 -12.01
C GLY A 28 7.35 11.61 -12.85
N SER A 29 6.12 11.15 -12.96
CA SER A 29 5.04 11.96 -13.53
C SER A 29 4.53 12.92 -12.47
N ARG A 30 4.64 14.22 -12.71
CA ARG A 30 4.04 15.24 -11.82
C ARG A 30 2.54 15.02 -11.76
N LEU A 31 2.01 14.84 -10.55
CA LEU A 31 0.58 14.69 -10.34
C LEU A 31 -0.06 16.06 -10.19
N LEU A 32 -0.90 16.42 -11.16
CA LEU A 32 -1.90 17.47 -11.00
C LEU A 32 -3.14 16.83 -10.35
N ASN A 33 -3.81 17.56 -9.47
CA ASN A 33 -4.95 17.07 -8.67
C ASN A 33 -5.87 16.13 -9.47
N HIS A 34 -6.07 14.91 -8.96
CA HIS A 34 -6.98 13.96 -9.59
C HIS A 34 -8.40 14.50 -9.51
N THR A 35 -8.98 14.81 -10.68
CA THR A 35 -10.35 15.32 -10.81
C THR A 35 -11.27 14.18 -11.20
N PHE A 36 -12.36 13.98 -10.46
CA PHE A 36 -13.34 12.92 -10.72
C PHE A 36 -14.62 13.50 -11.31
N TYR A 37 -15.17 12.85 -12.31
CA TYR A 37 -16.45 13.24 -12.91
C TYR A 37 -17.52 12.24 -12.49
N GLN A 38 -18.62 12.76 -11.94
CA GLN A 38 -19.76 11.93 -11.57
C GLN A 38 -20.63 11.64 -12.79
N ASN A 39 -21.12 10.40 -12.89
CA ASN A 39 -22.04 10.03 -13.96
C ASN A 39 -23.35 10.82 -13.85
N GLY A 40 -23.71 11.55 -14.90
CA GLY A 40 -24.96 12.31 -14.98
C GLY A 40 -24.89 13.76 -14.50
N ASP A 41 -23.69 14.28 -14.18
CA ASP A 41 -23.51 15.69 -13.86
C ASP A 41 -23.38 16.53 -15.14
N SER A 42 -24.48 17.15 -15.56
CA SER A 42 -24.55 18.03 -16.75
C SER A 42 -23.74 19.32 -16.60
N THR A 43 -23.22 19.63 -15.41
CA THR A 43 -22.43 20.84 -15.15
C THR A 43 -20.94 20.70 -15.47
N GLY A 44 -20.45 19.46 -15.64
CA GLY A 44 -19.03 19.17 -15.89
C GLY A 44 -18.12 19.56 -14.72
N LYS A 45 -18.66 19.83 -13.52
CA LYS A 45 -17.86 20.23 -12.36
C LYS A 45 -17.27 18.98 -11.71
N GLY A 46 -15.97 18.76 -11.91
CA GLY A 46 -15.27 17.67 -11.25
C GLY A 46 -15.23 17.82 -9.73
N ILE A 47 -15.18 16.69 -9.01
CA ILE A 47 -15.02 16.64 -7.56
C ILE A 47 -13.56 16.30 -7.19
N SER A 48 -13.08 16.87 -6.09
CA SER A 48 -11.77 16.57 -5.53
C SER A 48 -11.84 15.33 -4.64
N TYR A 49 -10.69 14.71 -4.34
CA TYR A 49 -10.57 13.67 -3.33
C TYR A 49 -11.11 14.10 -1.95
N ASP A 50 -10.94 15.37 -1.59
CA ASP A 50 -11.38 15.88 -0.28
C ASP A 50 -12.91 15.90 -0.14
N ASP A 51 -13.63 15.90 -1.25
CA ASP A 51 -15.10 15.89 -1.30
C ASP A 51 -15.68 14.46 -1.36
N ILE A 52 -14.83 13.44 -1.46
CA ILE A 52 -15.23 12.03 -1.59
C ILE A 52 -15.07 11.32 -0.23
N GLN A 53 -16.11 10.62 0.23
CA GLN A 53 -16.03 9.86 1.48
C GLN A 53 -15.02 8.72 1.38
N GLY A 54 -14.25 8.49 2.44
CA GLY A 54 -13.23 7.43 2.49
C GLY A 54 -11.86 7.90 2.00
N THR A 55 -11.12 7.00 1.34
CA THR A 55 -9.77 7.29 0.82
C THR A 55 -9.37 6.33 -0.30
N PRO A 56 -8.68 6.82 -1.36
CA PRO A 56 -8.00 5.95 -2.32
C PRO A 56 -6.67 5.44 -1.78
N TYR A 57 -6.14 6.05 -0.71
CA TYR A 57 -4.82 5.78 -0.16
C TYR A 57 -4.84 4.71 0.92
N TYR A 58 -3.79 3.89 0.96
CA TYR A 58 -3.55 2.96 2.06
C TYR A 58 -3.33 3.71 3.39
N ASP A 59 -2.45 4.72 3.35
CA ASP A 59 -2.32 5.76 4.38
C ASP A 59 -2.41 7.12 3.68
N LYS A 60 -3.27 8.02 4.17
CA LYS A 60 -3.42 9.36 3.60
C LYS A 60 -2.14 10.17 3.71
N ALA A 61 -1.39 9.97 4.79
CA ALA A 61 -0.18 10.71 5.09
C ALA A 61 1.02 10.14 4.32
N PHE A 62 1.86 11.04 3.81
CA PHE A 62 3.18 10.66 3.33
C PHE A 62 4.03 10.13 4.50
N SER A 63 4.88 9.15 4.20
CA SER A 63 5.77 8.53 5.18
C SER A 63 7.12 8.24 4.57
N ALA A 64 8.17 8.28 5.39
CA ALA A 64 9.53 8.02 4.93
C ALA A 64 9.63 6.60 4.34
N ALA A 65 10.13 6.52 3.11
CA ALA A 65 10.26 5.30 2.36
C ALA A 65 11.62 5.23 1.66
N LYS A 66 12.13 4.00 1.54
CA LYS A 66 13.35 3.66 0.82
C LYS A 66 12.96 3.01 -0.51
N PHE A 67 13.38 3.61 -1.61
CA PHE A 67 13.15 3.15 -2.96
C PHE A 67 14.38 2.39 -3.43
N ILE A 68 14.21 1.12 -3.76
CA ILE A 68 15.30 0.17 -4.03
C ILE A 68 15.27 -0.24 -5.50
N VAL A 69 16.43 -0.15 -6.15
CA VAL A 69 16.68 -0.62 -7.51
C VAL A 69 18.06 -1.28 -7.55
N ALA A 70 18.11 -2.56 -7.88
CA ALA A 70 19.35 -3.35 -7.86
C ALA A 70 20.13 -3.10 -6.55
N ASP A 71 21.36 -2.60 -6.65
CA ASP A 71 22.24 -2.35 -5.50
C ASP A 71 22.16 -0.89 -4.97
N ARG A 72 21.21 -0.09 -5.47
CA ARG A 72 21.04 1.31 -5.09
C ARG A 72 19.75 1.51 -4.31
N ALA A 73 19.80 2.49 -3.43
CA ALA A 73 18.62 2.93 -2.69
C ALA A 73 18.60 4.44 -2.51
N GLU A 74 17.41 5.01 -2.66
CA GLU A 74 17.12 6.42 -2.45
C GLU A 74 16.00 6.55 -1.42
N ASN A 75 15.96 7.68 -0.72
CA ASN A 75 14.94 7.94 0.28
C ASN A 75 14.09 9.12 -0.16
N ALA A 76 12.78 9.00 0.02
CA ALA A 76 11.85 10.12 -0.05
C ALA A 76 10.65 9.85 0.86
N VAL A 77 9.77 10.83 1.04
CA VAL A 77 8.46 10.55 1.63
C VAL A 77 7.49 10.13 0.54
N ALA A 78 6.73 9.08 0.80
CA ALA A 78 5.85 8.44 -0.15
C ALA A 78 4.53 7.98 0.48
N ARG A 79 3.55 7.71 -0.37
CA ARG A 79 2.29 7.04 -0.03
C ARG A 79 1.82 6.18 -1.20
N TYR A 80 0.90 5.26 -0.92
CA TYR A 80 0.38 4.33 -1.92
C TYR A 80 -1.09 4.59 -2.21
N ASN A 81 -1.39 4.86 -3.48
CA ASN A 81 -2.73 5.03 -4.01
C ASN A 81 -3.27 3.67 -4.47
N MET A 82 -4.18 3.08 -3.69
CA MET A 82 -4.79 1.77 -3.97
C MET A 82 -5.83 1.83 -5.09
N TYR A 83 -6.29 3.02 -5.50
CA TYR A 83 -7.23 3.17 -6.61
C TYR A 83 -6.50 3.12 -7.96
N PHE A 84 -5.42 3.90 -8.11
CA PHE A 84 -4.60 3.93 -9.32
C PHE A 84 -3.47 2.90 -9.34
N ASP A 85 -3.21 2.22 -8.22
CA ASP A 85 -2.07 1.30 -8.07
C ASP A 85 -0.73 2.02 -8.30
N GLU A 86 -0.58 3.18 -7.65
CA GLU A 86 0.55 4.10 -7.83
C GLU A 86 1.25 4.41 -6.51
N VAL A 87 2.58 4.52 -6.56
CA VAL A 87 3.37 5.07 -5.46
C VAL A 87 3.61 6.56 -5.75
N GLU A 88 3.03 7.40 -4.89
CA GLU A 88 3.21 8.84 -4.95
C GLU A 88 4.34 9.26 -4.01
N PHE A 89 5.20 10.18 -4.43
CA PHE A 89 6.33 10.68 -3.64
C PHE A 89 6.47 12.20 -3.74
N LYS A 90 7.11 12.81 -2.74
CA LYS A 90 7.41 14.25 -2.75
C LYS A 90 8.80 14.53 -3.33
N LYS A 91 8.88 15.54 -4.21
CA LYS A 91 10.10 16.14 -4.73
C LYS A 91 9.84 17.64 -4.87
N ASP A 92 10.69 18.46 -4.24
CA ASP A 92 10.60 19.93 -4.26
C ASP A 92 9.19 20.47 -3.92
N GLU A 93 8.60 19.97 -2.83
CA GLU A 93 7.21 20.24 -2.35
C GLU A 93 6.08 19.73 -3.26
N GLU A 94 6.38 19.37 -4.50
CA GLU A 94 5.43 18.81 -5.46
C GLU A 94 5.26 17.29 -5.28
N THR A 95 4.10 16.79 -5.71
CA THR A 95 3.79 15.35 -5.67
C THR A 95 4.00 14.75 -7.06
N TYR A 96 4.73 13.65 -7.11
CA TYR A 96 4.99 12.87 -8.32
C TYR A 96 4.50 11.44 -8.12
N SER A 97 4.22 10.76 -9.22
CA SER A 97 3.94 9.31 -9.25
C SER A 97 5.07 8.57 -9.93
N LEU A 98 5.39 7.38 -9.44
CA LEU A 98 6.27 6.45 -10.16
C LEU A 98 5.57 5.98 -11.44
N VAL A 99 6.16 6.27 -12.60
CA VAL A 99 5.59 5.85 -13.88
C VAL A 99 5.67 4.31 -14.03
N PRO A 100 4.86 3.71 -14.92
CA PRO A 100 4.88 2.26 -15.14
C PRO A 100 6.26 1.66 -15.45
N ASP A 101 7.15 2.40 -16.10
CA ASP A 101 8.49 1.93 -16.46
C ASP A 101 9.58 2.35 -15.45
N SER A 102 9.17 2.82 -14.26
CA SER A 102 10.11 3.17 -13.18
C SER A 102 11.00 1.98 -12.82
N PRO A 103 12.32 2.21 -12.61
CA PRO A 103 13.24 1.16 -12.20
C PRO A 103 13.07 0.75 -10.72
N PHE A 104 12.37 1.54 -9.92
CA PHE A 104 12.09 1.24 -8.51
C PHE A 104 10.96 0.23 -8.40
N THR A 105 11.32 -1.02 -8.19
CA THR A 105 10.37 -2.12 -8.06
C THR A 105 10.12 -2.52 -6.61
N ARG A 106 10.89 -2.00 -5.65
CA ARG A 106 10.74 -2.26 -4.22
C ARG A 106 10.77 -0.96 -3.42
N ILE A 107 9.76 -0.76 -2.58
CA ILE A 107 9.60 0.43 -1.75
C ILE A 107 9.35 -0.01 -0.30
N GLU A 108 10.25 0.33 0.60
CA GLU A 108 10.20 -0.05 2.01
C GLU A 108 9.79 1.15 2.87
N PHE A 109 8.62 1.08 3.50
CA PHE A 109 8.12 2.13 4.38
C PHE A 109 8.74 1.98 5.78
N THR A 110 9.48 3.00 6.20
CA THR A 110 10.28 2.93 7.44
C THR A 110 9.39 2.84 8.69
N ARG A 111 8.27 3.59 8.71
CA ARG A 111 7.37 3.67 9.88
C ARG A 111 6.58 2.37 10.10
N THR A 112 5.98 1.84 9.04
CA THR A 112 5.11 0.65 9.14
C THR A 112 5.88 -0.66 8.96
N LYS A 113 7.12 -0.60 8.46
CA LYS A 113 7.94 -1.75 8.05
C LYS A 113 7.31 -2.57 6.93
N GLU A 114 6.34 -2.01 6.23
CA GLU A 114 5.71 -2.64 5.09
C GLU A 114 6.56 -2.42 3.84
N THR A 115 6.54 -3.40 2.95
CA THR A 115 7.24 -3.33 1.69
C THR A 115 6.25 -3.47 0.56
N LEU A 116 6.25 -2.52 -0.38
CA LEU A 116 5.62 -2.67 -1.67
C LEU A 116 6.61 -3.23 -2.68
N VAL A 117 6.18 -4.23 -3.43
CA VAL A 117 6.92 -4.81 -4.55
C VAL A 117 6.06 -4.74 -5.81
N LYS A 118 6.67 -4.35 -6.92
CA LYS A 118 6.04 -4.36 -8.23
C LYS A 118 6.20 -5.74 -8.86
N LEU A 119 5.10 -6.43 -9.11
CA LEU A 119 5.06 -7.79 -9.62
C LEU A 119 4.25 -7.87 -10.91
N ASP A 120 4.72 -8.68 -11.85
CA ASP A 120 3.89 -9.20 -12.93
C ASP A 120 3.34 -10.57 -12.51
N THR A 121 2.04 -10.60 -12.20
CA THR A 121 1.32 -11.81 -11.79
C THR A 121 0.72 -12.57 -12.98
N GLY A 122 0.87 -12.07 -14.21
CA GLY A 122 0.27 -12.66 -15.41
C GLY A 122 -1.24 -12.46 -15.52
N ASP A 123 -1.83 -11.60 -14.68
CA ASP A 123 -3.25 -11.24 -14.69
C ASP A 123 -3.47 -9.73 -14.58
N ASP A 124 -4.73 -9.32 -14.51
CA ASP A 124 -5.18 -7.93 -14.43
C ASP A 124 -4.82 -7.24 -13.10
N LEU A 125 -4.30 -7.98 -12.12
CA LEU A 125 -3.90 -7.45 -10.82
C LEU A 125 -2.40 -7.18 -10.69
N LYS A 126 -1.62 -7.37 -11.77
CA LYS A 126 -0.21 -6.97 -11.83
C LYS A 126 -0.01 -5.51 -11.40
N GLY A 127 1.15 -5.19 -10.86
CA GLY A 127 1.46 -3.86 -10.29
C GLY A 127 1.99 -3.98 -8.87
N TYR A 128 1.61 -3.08 -7.95
CA TYR A 128 2.17 -3.10 -6.59
C TYR A 128 1.42 -4.04 -5.64
N PHE A 129 2.19 -4.76 -4.82
CA PHE A 129 1.71 -5.67 -3.79
C PHE A 129 2.49 -5.45 -2.50
N PHE A 130 1.82 -5.63 -1.37
CA PHE A 130 2.51 -5.74 -0.08
C PHE A 130 3.19 -7.10 0.05
N GLU A 131 4.49 -7.12 0.29
CA GLU A 131 5.25 -8.33 0.61
C GLU A 131 5.03 -8.70 2.10
N LEU A 132 4.37 -9.83 2.33
CA LEU A 132 4.09 -10.34 3.68
C LEU A 132 5.11 -11.39 4.15
N ALA A 133 5.68 -12.12 3.20
CA ALA A 133 6.79 -13.03 3.41
C ALA A 133 7.63 -13.11 2.14
N GLY A 134 8.93 -12.80 2.24
CA GLY A 134 9.89 -12.98 1.16
C GLY A 134 10.49 -14.39 1.13
N GLY A 135 11.37 -14.64 0.15
CA GLY A 135 12.09 -15.91 -0.03
C GLY A 135 11.81 -16.58 -1.37
N LYS A 136 12.16 -17.87 -1.48
CA LYS A 136 11.89 -18.68 -2.68
C LYS A 136 10.39 -18.72 -2.99
N ASN A 137 9.58 -18.97 -1.96
CA ASN A 137 8.13 -18.84 -1.99
C ASN A 137 7.75 -17.54 -1.30
N GLY A 138 7.17 -16.60 -2.04
CA GLY A 138 6.74 -15.31 -1.52
C GLY A 138 5.25 -15.31 -1.21
N LEU A 139 4.82 -14.54 -0.21
CA LEU A 139 3.42 -14.20 0.04
C LEU A 139 3.21 -12.71 -0.20
N TYR A 140 2.27 -12.40 -1.09
CA TYR A 140 1.98 -11.02 -1.49
C TYR A 140 0.49 -10.72 -1.30
N LYS A 141 0.19 -9.50 -0.88
CA LYS A 141 -1.17 -8.99 -0.69
C LYS A 141 -1.44 -7.83 -1.65
N LYS A 142 -2.46 -7.97 -2.48
CA LYS A 142 -3.02 -6.88 -3.28
C LYS A 142 -4.14 -6.20 -2.51
N LEU A 143 -4.06 -4.87 -2.42
CA LEU A 143 -5.15 -4.02 -1.97
C LEU A 143 -5.60 -3.14 -3.14
N LYS A 144 -6.92 -2.96 -3.26
CA LYS A 144 -7.55 -2.07 -4.24
C LYS A 144 -8.60 -1.22 -3.57
N SER A 145 -8.69 0.03 -3.98
CA SER A 145 -9.83 0.89 -3.67
C SER A 145 -10.75 0.96 -4.88
N GLN A 146 -12.06 1.07 -4.64
CA GLN A 146 -13.07 1.28 -5.68
C GLN A 146 -13.77 2.61 -5.43
N PHE A 147 -13.81 3.46 -6.46
CA PHE A 147 -14.65 4.65 -6.49
C PHE A 147 -16.11 4.28 -6.79
N LYS A 148 -17.03 4.80 -5.98
CA LYS A 148 -18.48 4.73 -6.19
C LYS A 148 -19.02 6.13 -6.37
N ASN A 149 -19.78 6.34 -7.43
CA ASN A 149 -20.48 7.60 -7.69
C ASN A 149 -21.52 7.89 -6.60
N ALA A 150 -21.87 9.17 -6.43
CA ALA A 150 -23.01 9.54 -5.62
C ALA A 150 -24.31 9.01 -6.26
N VAL A 151 -25.27 8.69 -5.42
CA VAL A 151 -26.60 8.23 -5.81
C VAL A 151 -27.62 9.06 -5.04
N ALA A 152 -28.40 9.85 -5.76
CA ALA A 152 -29.51 10.60 -5.18
C ALA A 152 -30.62 9.64 -4.73
N ALA A 153 -31.33 10.02 -3.67
CA ALA A 153 -32.51 9.32 -3.19
C ALA A 153 -33.56 9.24 -4.31
N ARG A 154 -34.11 8.04 -4.54
CA ARG A 154 -35.12 7.83 -5.59
C ARG A 154 -36.52 8.27 -5.17
N ASN A 155 -36.74 8.44 -3.87
CA ASN A 155 -38.02 8.82 -3.25
C ASN A 155 -37.75 9.38 -1.85
N SER A 156 -38.80 9.88 -1.18
CA SER A 156 -38.73 10.51 0.14
C SER A 156 -38.36 9.58 1.31
N TYR A 157 -38.28 8.26 1.08
CA TYR A 157 -37.91 7.28 2.10
C TYR A 157 -36.45 6.83 1.99
N GLU A 158 -35.77 7.11 0.87
CA GLU A 158 -34.36 6.82 0.67
C GLU A 158 -33.50 8.05 1.04
N MET A 159 -32.27 7.80 1.50
CA MET A 159 -31.29 8.86 1.74
C MET A 159 -30.28 8.91 0.59
N ASP A 160 -29.81 10.13 0.29
CA ASP A 160 -28.70 10.34 -0.63
C ASP A 160 -27.46 9.57 -0.16
N ARG A 161 -26.76 8.96 -1.13
CA ARG A 161 -25.47 8.31 -0.89
C ARG A 161 -24.39 9.14 -1.58
N PRO A 162 -23.47 9.75 -0.84
CA PRO A 162 -22.39 10.53 -1.45
C PRO A 162 -21.40 9.61 -2.18
N ALA A 163 -20.58 10.23 -3.04
CA ALA A 163 -19.47 9.52 -3.68
C ALA A 163 -18.49 9.01 -2.62
N SER A 164 -17.93 7.82 -2.84
CA SER A 164 -17.05 7.18 -1.86
C SER A 164 -15.94 6.34 -2.49
N PHE A 165 -14.82 6.24 -1.78
CA PHE A 165 -13.81 5.21 -1.96
C PHE A 165 -14.01 4.09 -0.96
N ASN A 166 -14.11 2.86 -1.45
CA ASN A 166 -14.23 1.66 -0.61
C ASN A 166 -13.06 0.74 -0.88
N THR A 167 -12.35 0.33 0.18
CA THR A 167 -11.30 -0.69 0.06
C THR A 167 -11.97 -2.05 -0.17
N LEU A 168 -11.55 -2.76 -1.21
CA LEU A 168 -12.01 -4.10 -1.53
C LEU A 168 -11.28 -5.14 -0.66
N ASP A 169 -11.87 -6.33 -0.56
CA ASP A 169 -11.23 -7.45 0.13
C ASP A 169 -9.84 -7.74 -0.49
N PRO A 170 -8.82 -8.00 0.35
CA PRO A 170 -7.47 -8.28 -0.13
C PRO A 170 -7.41 -9.54 -0.97
N VAL A 171 -6.57 -9.52 -1.99
CA VAL A 171 -6.26 -10.70 -2.81
C VAL A 171 -4.84 -11.15 -2.51
N TYR A 172 -4.68 -12.40 -2.07
CA TYR A 172 -3.37 -12.95 -1.74
C TYR A 172 -2.77 -13.73 -2.90
N TYR A 173 -1.46 -13.66 -3.08
CA TYR A 173 -0.71 -14.41 -4.08
C TYR A 173 0.43 -15.15 -3.40
N ILE A 174 0.52 -16.47 -3.62
CA ILE A 174 1.68 -17.27 -3.19
C ILE A 174 2.53 -17.53 -4.43
N LYS A 175 3.78 -17.04 -4.43
CA LYS A 175 4.74 -17.34 -5.48
C LYS A 175 5.26 -18.75 -5.35
N THR A 176 5.32 -19.44 -6.48
CA THR A 176 5.84 -20.79 -6.65
C THR A 176 6.89 -20.79 -7.77
N GLU A 177 7.50 -21.94 -8.05
CA GLU A 177 8.41 -22.08 -9.21
C GLU A 177 7.67 -21.92 -10.55
N SER A 178 6.38 -22.25 -10.60
CA SER A 178 5.56 -22.25 -11.81
C SER A 178 4.73 -20.97 -12.01
N GLY A 179 4.82 -20.00 -11.10
CA GLY A 179 4.07 -18.74 -11.18
C GLY A 179 3.49 -18.34 -9.83
N TYR A 180 2.18 -18.04 -9.81
CA TYR A 180 1.48 -17.63 -8.59
C TYR A 180 0.18 -18.41 -8.39
N ILE A 181 -0.09 -18.78 -7.13
CA ILE A 181 -1.40 -19.24 -6.68
C ILE A 181 -2.19 -18.01 -6.22
N LYS A 182 -3.26 -17.66 -6.94
CA LYS A 182 -4.14 -16.53 -6.63
C LYS A 182 -5.25 -16.93 -5.66
N ASN A 183 -5.31 -16.24 -4.53
CA ASN A 183 -6.36 -16.28 -3.50
C ASN A 183 -6.82 -17.71 -3.15
N PRO A 184 -5.90 -18.59 -2.71
CA PRO A 184 -6.19 -20.00 -2.54
C PRO A 184 -7.39 -20.20 -1.61
N LYS A 185 -8.29 -21.12 -1.95
CA LYS A 185 -9.48 -21.42 -1.13
C LYS A 185 -9.36 -22.75 -0.42
N LYS A 186 -8.57 -23.67 -0.98
CA LYS A 186 -8.38 -25.03 -0.47
C LYS A 186 -6.90 -25.35 -0.37
N VAL A 187 -6.55 -26.19 0.61
CA VAL A 187 -5.19 -26.74 0.77
C VAL A 187 -4.71 -27.44 -0.50
N LYS A 188 -5.64 -28.08 -1.22
CA LYS A 188 -5.37 -28.79 -2.48
C LYS A 188 -4.73 -27.89 -3.55
N GLU A 189 -5.18 -26.64 -3.67
CA GLU A 189 -4.63 -25.68 -4.65
C GLU A 189 -3.15 -25.37 -4.35
N ILE A 190 -2.75 -25.45 -3.08
CA ILE A 190 -1.37 -25.27 -2.65
C ILE A 190 -0.58 -26.56 -2.88
N THR A 191 -1.10 -27.73 -2.49
CA THR A 191 -0.38 -29.00 -2.65
C THR A 191 -0.17 -29.40 -4.11
N GLU A 192 -1.07 -29.01 -5.02
CA GLU A 192 -0.91 -29.18 -6.47
C GLU A 192 0.30 -28.42 -7.02
N ALA A 193 0.61 -27.25 -6.47
CA ALA A 193 1.77 -26.47 -6.85
C ALA A 193 3.08 -26.91 -6.16
N PHE A 194 2.98 -27.74 -5.13
CA PHE A 194 4.10 -28.27 -4.35
C PHE A 194 4.02 -29.81 -4.20
N PRO A 195 4.02 -30.58 -5.30
CA PRO A 195 3.76 -32.01 -5.25
C PRO A 195 4.77 -32.77 -4.39
N ALA A 196 6.04 -32.36 -4.39
CA ALA A 196 7.09 -32.97 -3.58
C ALA A 196 6.93 -32.72 -2.06
N LYS A 197 6.19 -31.68 -1.65
CA LYS A 197 5.92 -31.34 -0.24
C LYS A 197 4.46 -31.59 0.15
N LYS A 198 3.69 -32.33 -0.64
CA LYS A 198 2.24 -32.51 -0.44
C LYS A 198 1.89 -33.02 0.96
N ASP A 199 2.44 -34.15 1.36
CA ASP A 199 2.10 -34.79 2.64
C ASP A 199 2.53 -33.92 3.84
N ASP A 200 3.68 -33.25 3.70
CA ASP A 200 4.21 -32.31 4.69
C ASP A 200 3.31 -31.08 4.86
N ILE A 201 2.79 -30.52 3.76
CA ILE A 201 1.83 -29.39 3.78
C ILE A 201 0.52 -29.81 4.45
N GLU A 202 -0.05 -30.96 4.08
CA GLU A 202 -1.30 -31.45 4.64
C GLU A 202 -1.17 -31.69 6.15
N LYS A 203 -0.06 -32.29 6.57
CA LYS A 203 0.27 -32.49 7.99
C LYS A 203 0.43 -31.16 8.72
N PHE A 204 1.19 -30.21 8.15
CA PHE A 204 1.40 -28.90 8.75
C PHE A 204 0.10 -28.14 8.94
N VAL A 205 -0.75 -28.10 7.90
CA VAL A 205 -2.04 -27.42 7.94
C VAL A 205 -2.94 -28.01 9.03
N LYS A 206 -3.01 -29.34 9.12
CA LYS A 206 -3.84 -30.03 10.12
C LYS A 206 -3.31 -29.81 11.54
N SER A 207 -2.02 -30.05 11.77
CA SER A 207 -1.42 -29.95 13.11
C SER A 207 -1.43 -28.51 13.66
N ASN A 208 -1.36 -27.51 12.79
CA ASN A 208 -1.34 -26.10 13.20
C ASN A 208 -2.69 -25.39 13.03
N ASN A 209 -3.75 -26.11 12.65
CA ASN A 209 -5.09 -25.58 12.38
C ASN A 209 -5.08 -24.37 11.42
N ILE A 210 -4.24 -24.43 10.38
CA ILE A 210 -4.04 -23.33 9.42
C ILE A 210 -5.34 -23.09 8.64
N LYS A 211 -5.80 -21.83 8.66
CA LYS A 211 -6.93 -21.40 7.83
C LYS A 211 -6.42 -20.68 6.59
N ILE A 212 -6.60 -21.29 5.42
CA ILE A 212 -6.11 -20.75 4.13
C ILE A 212 -6.71 -19.37 3.78
N ASN A 213 -7.82 -18.98 4.40
CA ASN A 213 -8.43 -17.65 4.24
C ASN A 213 -7.97 -16.60 5.27
N LYS A 214 -7.00 -16.90 6.13
CA LYS A 214 -6.48 -15.97 7.14
C LYS A 214 -5.05 -15.56 6.81
N GLU A 215 -4.81 -14.24 6.72
CA GLU A 215 -3.49 -13.67 6.42
C GLU A 215 -2.38 -14.23 7.32
N ALA A 216 -2.59 -14.20 8.64
CA ALA A 216 -1.61 -14.68 9.61
C ALA A 216 -1.25 -16.18 9.43
N ASP A 217 -2.21 -17.00 9.01
CA ASP A 217 -2.00 -18.43 8.80
C ASP A 217 -1.36 -18.71 7.43
N LEU A 218 -1.67 -17.90 6.40
CA LEU A 218 -0.94 -17.91 5.13
C LEU A 218 0.54 -17.54 5.33
N ILE A 219 0.84 -16.54 6.16
CA ILE A 219 2.23 -16.17 6.50
C ILE A 219 2.96 -17.36 7.13
N LYS A 220 2.33 -18.06 8.09
CA LYS A 220 2.93 -19.26 8.72
C LYS A 220 3.18 -20.35 7.69
N LEU A 221 2.21 -20.62 6.82
CA LEU A 221 2.31 -21.65 5.80
C LEU A 221 3.43 -21.34 4.81
N VAL A 222 3.53 -20.12 4.29
CA VAL A 222 4.60 -19.75 3.35
C VAL A 222 5.97 -19.77 4.01
N LYS A 223 6.08 -19.37 5.29
CA LYS A 223 7.32 -19.54 6.06
C LYS A 223 7.74 -21.01 6.18
N PHE A 224 6.80 -21.92 6.39
CA PHE A 224 7.05 -23.36 6.38
C PHE A 224 7.50 -23.87 5.00
N LEU A 225 6.90 -23.38 3.91
CA LEU A 225 7.31 -23.76 2.55
C LEU A 225 8.75 -23.35 2.22
N ASN A 226 9.26 -22.29 2.87
CA ASN A 226 10.62 -21.78 2.74
C ASN A 226 11.66 -22.45 3.65
N GLN A 227 11.24 -23.37 4.52
CA GLN A 227 12.15 -24.28 5.24
C GLN A 227 12.56 -25.42 4.32
#